data_AF-A0A3N5QSS6-F1
#
_entry.id   AF-A0A3N5QSS6-F1
#
_cell.length_a   1.000
_cell.length_b   1.000
_cell.length_c   1.000
_cell.angle_alpha   90.00
_cell.angle_beta   90.00
_cell.angle_gamma   90.00
#
_symmetry.space_group_name_H-M   'P 1'
#
loop_
_entity.id
_entity.type
_entity.pdbx_description
1 polymer ?
#
loop_
_entity_poly.entity_id
_entity_poly.type
_entity_poly.pdbx_seq_one_letter_code
_entity_poly.pdbx_strand_id
1 'polypeptide(L)'
;MAGAQVISQPEAARRTAQRAPRWVYGESAMPALRLARSSKLARRLAKALLLLLLVTMVMMMFAPWQQSVSGKGKVVAYSPNEREQVIESPIKGRLIRLGEGIIENARVSKGQLIAELQDLDPEYLKRLEAQALASQRALEAAEIQISA
;
A
#
# COMPACT_ATOMS: atom_id res chain seq x y z
N MET A 1 19.53 -22.42 -81.49
CA MET A 1 18.60 -21.52 -80.75
C MET A 1 19.23 -21.18 -79.41
N ALA A 2 19.06 -19.93 -78.99
CA ALA A 2 19.47 -19.30 -77.73
C ALA A 2 20.98 -19.17 -77.47
N GLY A 3 21.52 -18.00 -77.83
CA GLY A 3 22.80 -17.52 -77.34
C GLY A 3 22.70 -17.02 -75.90
N ALA A 4 23.72 -17.31 -75.11
CA ALA A 4 23.95 -16.69 -73.82
C ALA A 4 25.16 -15.75 -73.97
N GLN A 5 24.89 -14.46 -74.12
CA GLN A 5 25.92 -13.43 -74.03
C GLN A 5 26.39 -13.30 -72.59
N VAL A 6 27.62 -13.74 -72.32
CA VAL A 6 28.33 -13.41 -71.09
C VAL A 6 29.01 -12.07 -71.31
N ILE A 7 28.39 -11.02 -70.78
CA ILE A 7 28.95 -9.66 -70.72
C ILE A 7 30.10 -9.69 -69.70
N SER A 8 31.34 -9.64 -70.18
CA SER A 8 32.53 -9.46 -69.34
C SER A 8 32.58 -8.02 -68.81
N GLN A 9 32.30 -7.84 -67.52
CA GLN A 9 32.59 -6.57 -66.82
C GLN A 9 34.12 -6.34 -66.78
N PRO A 10 34.62 -5.11 -66.98
CA PRO A 10 36.02 -4.80 -66.72
C PRO A 10 36.27 -4.86 -65.22
N GLU A 11 37.24 -5.67 -64.80
CA GLU A 11 37.67 -5.76 -63.40
C GLU A 11 38.07 -4.37 -62.90
N ALA A 12 37.25 -3.81 -62.01
CA ALA A 12 37.57 -2.59 -61.30
C ALA A 12 38.85 -2.84 -60.50
N ALA A 13 39.97 -2.34 -61.04
CA ALA A 13 41.27 -2.34 -60.40
C ALA A 13 41.10 -1.91 -58.94
N ARG A 14 41.30 -2.85 -58.03
CA ARG A 14 41.28 -2.62 -56.59
C ARG A 14 42.38 -1.61 -56.29
N ARG A 15 42.02 -0.32 -56.22
CA ARG A 15 42.87 0.71 -55.66
C ARG A 15 43.05 0.36 -54.18
N THR A 16 44.07 -0.44 -53.89
CA THR A 16 44.62 -0.58 -52.55
C THR A 16 44.85 0.83 -52.04
N ALA A 17 44.00 1.28 -51.13
CA ALA A 17 44.19 2.52 -50.41
C ALA A 17 45.53 2.39 -49.68
N GLN A 18 46.60 2.92 -50.30
CA GLN A 18 47.89 3.05 -49.64
C GLN A 18 47.64 3.93 -48.42
N ARG A 19 47.60 3.29 -47.26
CA ARG A 19 47.50 3.99 -45.98
C ARG A 19 48.72 4.89 -45.87
N ALA A 20 48.48 6.20 -45.85
CA ALA A 20 49.54 7.17 -45.63
C ALA A 20 50.32 6.79 -44.36
N PRO A 21 51.66 6.80 -44.40
CA PRO A 21 52.47 6.34 -43.27
C PRO A 21 52.28 7.27 -42.06
N ARG A 22 52.37 6.72 -40.85
CA ARG A 22 52.03 7.40 -39.57
C ARG A 22 52.70 8.77 -39.36
N TRP A 23 53.83 9.02 -39.99
CA TRP A 23 54.57 10.29 -39.91
C TRP A 23 53.90 11.45 -40.65
N VAL A 24 52.96 11.18 -41.57
CA VAL A 24 52.14 12.21 -42.26
C VAL A 24 51.20 12.92 -41.27
N TYR A 25 50.88 12.30 -40.14
CA TYR A 25 50.10 12.90 -39.05
C TYR A 25 50.97 13.60 -37.98
N GLY A 26 52.24 13.85 -38.27
CA GLY A 26 53.13 14.58 -37.36
C GLY A 26 52.61 16.00 -37.09
N GLU A 27 52.82 16.51 -35.87
CA GLU A 27 52.33 17.83 -35.42
C GLU A 27 52.72 19.00 -36.33
N SER A 28 53.80 18.86 -37.10
CA SER A 28 54.27 19.83 -38.09
C SER A 28 53.48 19.79 -39.42
N ALA A 29 52.89 18.65 -39.78
CA ALA A 29 52.20 18.44 -41.06
C ALA A 29 50.74 18.93 -41.05
N MET A 30 50.14 19.16 -39.87
CA MET A 30 48.72 19.54 -39.76
C MET A 30 48.51 20.81 -38.92
N PRO A 31 48.66 22.01 -39.51
CA PRO A 31 48.44 23.29 -38.85
C PRO A 31 47.03 23.44 -38.24
N ALA A 32 46.03 22.78 -38.83
CA ALA A 32 44.65 22.78 -38.34
C ALA A 32 44.50 22.20 -36.92
N LEU A 33 45.30 21.20 -36.55
CA LEU A 33 45.30 20.65 -35.18
C LEU A 33 45.87 21.63 -34.15
N ARG A 34 46.78 22.52 -34.57
CA ARG A 34 47.34 23.56 -33.67
C ARG A 34 46.31 24.66 -33.40
N LEU A 35 45.43 24.98 -34.36
CA LEU A 35 44.31 25.89 -34.15
C LEU A 35 43.22 25.30 -33.23
N ALA A 36 43.02 23.98 -33.27
CA ALA A 36 42.12 23.27 -32.37
C ALA A 36 42.71 23.00 -30.97
N ARG A 37 43.92 23.52 -30.67
CA ARG A 37 44.57 23.31 -29.39
C ARG A 37 43.74 23.98 -28.30
N SER A 38 43.07 23.18 -27.47
CA SER A 38 42.21 23.71 -26.41
C SER A 38 43.03 24.63 -25.50
N SER A 39 42.52 25.84 -25.28
CA SER A 39 43.21 26.82 -24.45
C SER A 39 43.39 26.26 -23.03
N LYS A 40 44.39 26.75 -22.29
CA LYS A 40 44.62 26.33 -20.90
C LYS A 40 43.35 26.48 -20.04
N LEU A 41 42.49 27.43 -20.37
CA LEU A 41 41.18 27.63 -19.73
C LEU A 41 40.20 26.51 -20.07
N ALA A 42 40.10 26.12 -21.35
CA ALA A 42 39.25 25.00 -21.77
C ALA A 42 39.67 23.69 -21.07
N ARG A 43 40.97 23.45 -20.91
CA ARG A 43 41.47 22.26 -20.18
C ARG A 43 41.19 22.32 -18.68
N ARG A 44 41.30 23.49 -18.04
CA ARG A 44 40.94 23.68 -16.63
C ARG A 44 39.44 23.47 -16.41
N LEU A 45 38.60 24.01 -17.29
CA LEU A 45 37.15 23.84 -17.25
C LEU A 45 36.77 22.37 -17.42
N ALA A 46 37.35 21.67 -18.40
CA ALA A 46 37.10 20.24 -18.60
C ALA A 46 37.44 19.40 -17.35
N LYS A 47 38.57 19.70 -16.69
CA LYS A 47 38.94 19.03 -15.43
C LYS A 47 37.98 19.36 -14.28
N ALA A 48 37.54 20.62 -14.17
CA ALA A 48 36.59 21.04 -13.14
C ALA A 48 35.23 20.36 -13.32
N LEU A 49 34.73 20.28 -14.56
CA LEU A 49 33.49 19.58 -14.89
C LEU A 49 33.59 18.07 -14.61
N LEU A 50 34.72 17.45 -14.94
CA LEU A 50 34.96 16.04 -14.65
C LEU A 50 34.99 15.77 -13.13
N LEU A 51 35.65 16.65 -12.37
CA LEU A 51 35.70 16.53 -10.92
C LEU A 51 34.30 16.73 -10.30
N LEU A 52 33.55 17.72 -10.76
CA LEU A 52 32.17 17.96 -10.34
C LEU A 52 31.30 16.72 -10.60
N LEU A 53 31.39 16.11 -11.78
CA LEU A 53 30.64 14.90 -12.13
C LEU A 53 30.93 13.75 -11.14
N LEU A 54 32.21 13.50 -10.85
CA LEU A 54 32.62 12.46 -9.90
C LEU A 54 32.10 12.74 -8.50
N VAL A 55 32.20 13.98 -8.01
CA VAL A 55 31.69 14.38 -6.70
C VAL A 55 30.17 14.19 -6.63
N THR A 56 29.43 14.57 -7.66
CA THR A 56 27.98 14.40 -7.71
C THR A 56 27.57 12.93 -7.69
N MET A 57 28.28 12.04 -8.40
CA MET A 57 28.01 10.59 -8.31
C MET A 57 28.20 10.06 -6.89
N VAL A 58 29.28 10.45 -6.22
CA VAL A 58 29.54 10.04 -4.84
C VAL A 58 28.46 10.56 -3.90
N MET A 59 28.05 11.83 -4.03
CA MET A 59 26.96 12.39 -3.23
C MET A 59 25.63 11.66 -3.46
N MET A 60 25.32 11.26 -4.69
CA MET A 60 24.09 10.54 -5.01
C MET A 60 24.04 9.15 -4.35
N MET A 61 25.18 8.51 -4.09
CA MET A 61 25.24 7.24 -3.36
C MET A 61 24.90 7.39 -1.87
N PHE A 62 25.26 8.52 -1.26
CA PHE A 62 24.93 8.82 0.13
C PHE A 62 23.58 9.54 0.28
N ALA A 63 22.99 9.99 -0.81
CA ALA A 63 21.64 10.52 -0.80
C ALA A 63 20.69 9.39 -0.37
N PRO A 64 19.79 9.65 0.61
CA PRO A 64 18.80 8.67 1.04
C PRO A 64 17.73 8.54 -0.04
N TRP A 65 18.08 7.91 -1.17
CA TRP A 65 17.14 7.67 -2.24
C TRP A 65 16.06 6.72 -1.72
N GLN A 66 14.86 7.27 -1.51
CA GLN A 66 13.71 6.47 -1.11
C GLN A 66 12.96 6.08 -2.38
N GLN A 67 12.98 4.78 -2.71
CA GLN A 67 12.11 4.24 -3.74
C GLN A 67 10.71 4.10 -3.15
N SER A 68 9.77 4.95 -3.57
CA SER A 68 8.36 4.77 -3.24
C SER A 68 7.82 3.54 -3.95
N VAL A 69 7.84 2.39 -3.26
CA VAL A 69 7.20 1.16 -3.74
C VAL A 69 5.76 1.15 -3.24
N SER A 70 4.80 1.18 -4.18
CA SER A 70 3.39 1.04 -3.85
C SER A 70 3.08 -0.43 -3.54
N GLY A 71 3.16 -0.80 -2.26
CA GLY A 71 2.73 -2.10 -1.75
C GLY A 71 1.24 -2.10 -1.44
N LYS A 72 0.48 -3.05 -1.97
CA LYS A 72 -0.90 -3.30 -1.54
C LYS A 72 -0.88 -4.13 -0.27
N GLY A 73 -0.88 -3.48 0.89
CA GLY A 73 -1.07 -4.11 2.20
C GLY A 73 -2.54 -4.00 2.65
N LYS A 74 -3.11 -5.09 3.17
CA LYS A 74 -4.42 -5.04 3.85
C LYS A 74 -4.16 -4.89 5.34
N VAL A 75 -4.58 -3.77 5.94
CA VAL A 75 -4.57 -3.61 7.39
C VAL A 75 -5.63 -4.54 7.97
N VAL A 76 -5.21 -5.63 8.57
CA VAL A 76 -6.08 -6.54 9.33
C VAL A 76 -5.60 -6.54 10.77
N ALA A 77 -6.52 -6.36 11.73
CA ALA A 77 -6.20 -6.57 13.14
C ALA A 77 -5.74 -8.02 13.32
N TYR A 78 -4.49 -8.20 13.78
CA TYR A 78 -3.83 -9.50 13.90
C TYR A 78 -4.44 -10.34 15.04
N SER A 79 -5.03 -9.68 16.04
CA SER A 79 -5.60 -10.31 17.23
C SER A 79 -7.14 -10.33 17.17
N PRO A 80 -7.79 -11.50 17.33
CA PRO A 80 -9.26 -11.58 17.45
C PRO A 80 -9.81 -10.75 18.62
N ASN A 81 -9.01 -10.53 19.66
CA ASN A 81 -9.41 -9.81 20.87
C ASN A 81 -9.40 -8.28 20.70
N GLU A 82 -8.80 -7.77 19.63
CA GLU A 82 -8.83 -6.34 19.28
C GLU A 82 -10.04 -5.99 18.41
N ARG A 83 -10.87 -6.97 18.07
CA ARG A 83 -12.10 -6.72 17.33
C ARG A 83 -13.12 -6.05 18.25
N GLU A 84 -13.79 -5.04 17.71
CA GLU A 84 -14.97 -4.47 18.32
C GLU A 84 -15.99 -5.58 18.57
N GLN A 85 -16.30 -5.82 19.85
CA GLN A 85 -17.33 -6.77 20.24
C GLN A 85 -18.66 -6.04 20.32
N VAL A 86 -19.66 -6.56 19.62
CA VAL A 86 -21.03 -6.06 19.74
C VAL A 86 -21.59 -6.51 21.09
N ILE A 87 -21.87 -5.54 21.96
CA ILE A 87 -22.56 -5.80 23.22
C ILE A 87 -24.06 -5.78 22.94
N GLU A 88 -24.68 -6.95 22.95
CA GLU A 88 -26.12 -7.10 22.76
C GLU A 88 -26.89 -6.88 24.06
N SER A 89 -28.10 -6.35 23.96
CA SER A 89 -28.99 -6.21 25.11
C SER A 89 -29.51 -7.59 25.56
N PRO A 90 -29.46 -7.93 26.85
CA PRO A 90 -30.03 -9.18 27.36
C PRO A 90 -31.56 -9.27 27.20
N ILE A 91 -32.24 -8.11 27.19
CA ILE A 91 -33.70 -8.02 27.11
C ILE A 91 -34.13 -7.08 25.99
N LYS A 92 -35.27 -7.37 25.36
CA LYS A 92 -35.94 -6.43 24.47
C LYS A 92 -36.65 -5.40 25.32
N GLY A 93 -36.20 -4.16 25.26
CA GLY A 93 -36.68 -3.12 26.14
C GLY A 93 -36.56 -1.73 25.53
N ARG A 94 -37.13 -0.76 26.21
CA ARG A 94 -36.96 0.66 25.92
C ARG A 94 -35.70 1.16 26.61
N LEU A 95 -34.84 1.87 25.87
CA LEU A 95 -33.72 2.61 26.44
C LEU A 95 -34.25 3.77 27.29
N ILE A 96 -34.01 3.75 28.61
CA ILE A 96 -34.40 4.84 29.51
C ILE A 96 -33.29 5.89 29.55
N ARG A 97 -32.05 5.43 29.82
CA ARG A 97 -30.89 6.30 30.07
C ARG A 97 -29.63 5.66 29.52
N LEU A 98 -28.71 6.50 29.07
CA LEU A 98 -27.34 6.11 28.81
C LEU A 98 -26.52 6.26 30.09
N GLY A 99 -25.49 5.44 30.25
CA GLY A 99 -24.56 5.53 31.36
C GLY A 99 -23.80 6.86 31.36
N GLU A 100 -23.26 7.22 32.51
CA GLU A 100 -22.52 8.48 32.67
C GLU A 100 -21.27 8.50 31.77
N GLY A 101 -21.13 9.54 30.95
CA GLY A 101 -20.00 9.71 30.03
C GLY A 101 -20.03 8.82 28.78
N ILE A 102 -21.14 8.10 28.53
CA ILE A 102 -21.31 7.27 27.34
C ILE A 102 -21.77 8.13 26.17
N ILE A 103 -20.88 8.30 25.19
CA ILE A 103 -21.14 8.94 23.89
C ILE A 103 -20.62 8.04 22.76
N GLU A 104 -20.88 8.42 21.52
CA GLU A 104 -20.32 7.71 20.36
C GLU A 104 -18.78 7.64 20.45
N ASN A 105 -18.24 6.44 20.21
CA ASN A 105 -16.81 6.13 20.34
C ASN A 105 -16.21 6.35 21.74
N ALA A 106 -17.03 6.43 22.79
CA ALA A 106 -16.53 6.48 24.16
C ALA A 106 -15.77 5.20 24.51
N ARG A 107 -14.61 5.34 25.17
CA ARG A 107 -13.88 4.20 25.72
C ARG A 107 -14.60 3.70 26.97
N VAL A 108 -15.05 2.46 26.94
CA VAL A 108 -15.73 1.80 28.05
C VAL A 108 -14.82 0.79 28.76
N SER A 109 -14.97 0.67 30.07
CA SER A 109 -14.26 -0.33 30.88
C SER A 109 -15.17 -1.48 31.30
N LYS A 110 -14.60 -2.65 31.60
CA LYS A 110 -15.37 -3.81 32.06
C LYS A 110 -16.16 -3.45 33.34
N GLY A 111 -17.47 -3.68 33.30
CA GLY A 111 -18.38 -3.39 34.43
C GLY A 111 -18.93 -1.96 34.46
N GLN A 112 -18.57 -1.10 33.50
CA GLN A 112 -19.17 0.22 33.37
C GLN A 112 -20.61 0.11 32.84
N LEU A 113 -21.52 0.90 33.41
CA LEU A 113 -22.89 1.01 32.92
C LEU A 113 -22.88 1.69 31.54
N ILE A 114 -23.44 1.03 30.53
CA ILE A 114 -23.54 1.56 29.17
C ILE A 114 -24.94 2.13 28.92
N ALA A 115 -25.98 1.36 29.27
CA ALA A 115 -27.36 1.70 29.02
C ALA A 115 -28.27 1.06 30.09
N GLU A 116 -29.30 1.79 30.49
CA GLU A 116 -30.39 1.31 31.33
C GLU A 116 -31.60 1.03 30.45
N LEU A 117 -32.06 -0.23 30.45
CA LEU A 117 -33.19 -0.70 29.66
C LEU A 117 -34.36 -1.09 30.57
N GLN A 118 -35.57 -0.72 30.17
CA GLN A 118 -36.82 -1.16 30.79
C GLN A 118 -37.54 -2.15 29.89
N ASP A 119 -38.15 -3.18 30.47
CA ASP A 119 -39.08 -4.04 29.73
C ASP A 119 -40.24 -3.20 29.15
N LEU A 120 -40.76 -3.63 28.01
CA LEU A 120 -41.93 -3.04 27.36
C LEU A 120 -43.21 -3.24 28.18
N ASP A 121 -43.26 -4.30 29.00
CA ASP A 121 -44.41 -4.61 29.85
C ASP A 121 -44.00 -4.63 31.34
N PRO A 122 -44.11 -3.48 32.04
CA PRO A 122 -43.70 -3.39 33.44
C PRO A 122 -44.53 -4.27 34.38
N GLU A 123 -45.72 -4.70 33.97
CA GLU A 123 -46.61 -5.55 34.76
C GLU A 123 -46.54 -7.03 34.35
N TYR A 124 -45.60 -7.40 33.49
CA TYR A 124 -45.44 -8.77 32.97
C TYR A 124 -45.27 -9.80 34.09
N LEU A 125 -44.40 -9.52 35.05
CA LEU A 125 -44.12 -10.37 36.22
C LEU A 125 -45.39 -10.63 37.05
N LYS A 126 -46.12 -9.56 37.40
CA LYS A 126 -47.36 -9.68 38.18
C LYS A 126 -48.42 -10.50 37.45
N ARG A 127 -48.53 -10.33 36.14
CA ARG A 127 -49.44 -11.15 35.32
C ARG A 127 -49.03 -12.62 35.32
N LEU A 128 -47.74 -12.91 35.22
CA LEU A 128 -47.22 -14.27 35.24
C LEU A 128 -47.47 -14.94 36.59
N GLU A 129 -47.28 -14.21 37.70
CA GLU A 129 -47.61 -14.68 39.05
C GLU A 129 -49.11 -14.96 39.20
N ALA A 130 -49.97 -14.07 38.71
CA ALA A 130 -51.42 -14.27 38.74
C ALA A 130 -51.84 -15.51 37.93
N GLN A 131 -51.20 -15.76 36.77
CA GLN A 131 -51.44 -16.96 35.95
C GLN A 131 -50.98 -18.23 36.66
N ALA A 132 -49.80 -18.20 37.30
CA ALA A 132 -49.28 -19.33 38.06
C ALA A 132 -50.21 -19.69 39.23
N LEU A 133 -50.66 -18.68 40.00
CA LEU A 133 -51.58 -18.88 41.11
C LEU A 133 -52.93 -19.42 40.64
N ALA A 134 -53.48 -18.91 39.54
CA ALA A 134 -54.71 -19.41 38.96
C ALA A 134 -54.58 -20.88 38.54
N SER A 135 -53.44 -21.27 37.94
CA SER A 135 -53.15 -22.66 37.58
C SER A 135 -53.02 -23.56 38.80
N GLN A 136 -52.39 -23.11 39.88
CA GLN A 136 -52.27 -23.87 41.13
C GLN A 136 -53.64 -24.14 41.75
N ARG A 137 -54.48 -23.09 41.86
CA ARG A 137 -55.85 -23.23 42.37
C ARG A 137 -56.70 -24.18 41.53
N ALA A 138 -56.49 -24.21 40.21
CA ALA A 138 -57.18 -25.15 39.34
C ALA A 138 -56.76 -26.61 39.60
N LEU A 139 -55.47 -26.85 39.87
CA LEU A 139 -54.98 -28.18 40.26
C LEU A 139 -55.54 -28.62 41.59
N GLU A 140 -55.50 -27.75 42.62
CA GLU A 140 -56.07 -28.03 43.94
C GLU A 140 -57.57 -28.39 43.85
N ALA A 141 -58.33 -27.64 43.05
CA ALA A 141 -59.75 -27.93 42.85
C ALA A 141 -60.00 -29.28 42.15
N ALA A 142 -59.15 -29.65 41.18
CA ALA A 142 -59.25 -30.94 40.51
C ALA A 142 -58.88 -32.11 41.43
N GLU A 143 -57.86 -31.95 42.29
CA GLU A 143 -57.51 -32.95 43.31
C GLU A 143 -58.66 -33.16 44.30
N ILE A 144 -59.29 -32.09 44.76
CA ILE A 144 -60.46 -32.16 45.63
C ILE A 144 -61.59 -32.96 44.95
N GLN A 145 -61.86 -32.72 43.66
CA GLN A 145 -62.89 -33.45 42.91
C GLN A 145 -62.58 -34.95 42.73
N ILE A 146 -61.31 -35.33 42.59
CA ILE A 146 -60.92 -36.75 42.47
C ILE A 146 -60.99 -37.46 43.82
N SER A 147 -60.72 -36.73 44.91
CA SER A 147 -60.73 -37.27 46.28
C SER A 147 -62.12 -37.38 46.91
N ALA A 148 -63.14 -36.78 46.29
CA ALA A 148 -64.54 -36.78 46.73
C ALA A 148 -65.34 -37.92 46.08
#